data_AF-A0A497JXA6-F1
#
_entry.id   AF-A0A497JXA6-F1
#
_cell.length_a   1.000
_cell.length_b   1.000
_cell.length_c   1.000
_cell.angle_alpha   90.00
_cell.angle_beta   90.00
_cell.angle_gamma   90.00
#
_symmetry.space_group_name_H-M   'P 1'
#
loop_
_entity.id
_entity.type
_entity.pdbx_description
1 polymer ?
#
loop_
_entity_poly.entity_id
_entity_poly.type
_entity_poly.pdbx_seq_one_letter_code
_entity_poly.pdbx_strand_id
1 'polypeptide(L)'
;MAHRRVILVVRDGWGYSEEKEGNAAYLADTPNDDMYMREYPWTTLKCTGNAVGVPEGTQGGSEPGHLIMGAGRVIWQPLEVIRRAIEDASFYEKKEFKDT
;
A
#
# COMPACT_ATOMS: atom_id res chain seq x y z
N MET A 1 20.76 29.10 -10.84
CA MET A 1 19.31 28.77 -10.82
C MET A 1 19.02 27.96 -9.56
N ALA A 2 18.07 28.36 -8.73
CA ALA A 2 17.66 27.55 -7.59
C ALA A 2 16.85 26.36 -8.10
N HIS A 3 17.24 25.13 -7.74
CA HIS A 3 16.46 23.94 -8.06
C HIS A 3 15.14 23.96 -7.31
N ARG A 4 14.02 23.79 -8.02
CA ARG A 4 12.72 23.51 -7.39
C ARG A 4 12.80 22.12 -6.76
N ARG A 5 12.58 22.05 -5.45
CA ARG A 5 12.58 20.80 -4.70
C ARG A 5 11.20 20.18 -4.75
N VAL A 6 11.14 18.87 -4.92
CA VAL A 6 9.93 18.06 -4.79
C VAL A 6 10.14 17.11 -3.63
N ILE A 7 9.14 16.99 -2.77
CA ILE A 7 9.19 16.16 -1.56
C ILE A 7 8.00 15.21 -1.58
N LEU A 8 8.25 13.93 -1.37
CA LEU A 8 7.24 12.94 -1.04
C LEU A 8 7.20 12.77 0.48
N VAL A 9 6.06 13.01 1.10
CA VAL A 9 5.83 12.82 2.54
C VAL A 9 4.90 11.63 2.72
N VAL A 10 5.37 10.61 3.45
CA VAL A 10 4.58 9.41 3.77
C VAL A 10 4.16 9.46 5.24
N ARG A 11 2.85 9.53 5.49
CA ARG A 11 2.28 9.40 6.83
C ARG A 11 1.88 7.94 7.06
N ASP A 12 2.77 7.16 7.68
CA ASP A 12 2.52 5.73 7.87
C ASP A 12 1.28 5.50 8.74
N GLY A 13 0.41 4.57 8.32
CA GLY A 13 -0.87 4.28 8.98
C GLY A 13 -1.97 5.35 8.82
N TRP A 14 -1.79 6.38 7.98
CA TRP A 14 -2.80 7.43 7.76
C TRP A 14 -3.74 7.11 6.59
N GLY A 15 -4.96 6.67 6.88
CA GLY A 15 -5.98 6.32 5.89
C GLY A 15 -7.12 7.35 5.77
N TYR A 16 -7.99 7.15 4.78
CA TYR A 16 -9.24 7.90 4.62
C TYR A 16 -10.44 6.97 4.89
N SER A 17 -11.39 7.43 5.71
CA SER A 17 -12.65 6.76 5.98
C SER A 17 -13.74 7.79 6.24
N GLU A 18 -14.96 7.51 5.77
CA GLU A 18 -16.15 8.31 6.10
C GLU A 18 -16.70 8.00 7.51
N GLU A 19 -16.31 6.85 8.08
CA GLU A 19 -16.63 6.48 9.45
C GLU A 19 -15.90 7.41 10.43
N LYS A 20 -16.63 7.93 11.41
CA LYS A 20 -16.14 8.86 12.42
C LYS A 20 -15.89 8.17 13.75
N GLU A 21 -16.65 7.12 14.07
CA GLU A 21 -16.46 6.36 15.29
C GLU A 21 -15.12 5.61 15.25
N GLY A 22 -14.29 5.82 16.28
CA GLY A 22 -12.95 5.22 16.36
C GLY A 22 -11.93 5.75 15.34
N ASN A 23 -12.27 6.77 14.54
CA ASN A 23 -11.39 7.32 13.53
C ASN A 23 -10.48 8.42 14.11
N ALA A 24 -9.29 8.02 14.55
CA ALA A 24 -8.33 8.95 15.14
C ALA A 24 -7.87 10.06 14.17
N ALA A 25 -7.79 9.78 12.87
CA ALA A 25 -7.40 10.77 11.87
C ALA A 25 -8.44 11.88 11.72
N TYR A 26 -9.73 11.51 11.71
CA TYR A 26 -10.84 12.47 11.66
C TYR A 26 -11.02 13.25 12.97
N LEU A 27 -10.79 12.60 14.12
CA LEU A 27 -11.01 13.19 15.44
C LEU A 27 -9.86 14.09 15.92
N ALA A 28 -8.69 13.99 15.30
CA ALA A 28 -7.52 14.79 15.64
C ALA A 28 -7.64 16.24 15.11
N ASP A 29 -7.04 17.19 15.82
CA ASP A 29 -6.87 18.55 15.32
C ASP A 29 -5.72 18.58 14.30
N THR A 30 -6.05 18.71 13.01
CA THR A 30 -5.09 18.62 11.89
C THR A 30 -5.13 19.84 10.96
N PRO A 31 -4.92 21.07 11.48
CA PRO A 31 -5.20 22.30 10.74
C PRO A 31 -4.39 22.45 9.45
N ASN A 32 -3.19 21.87 9.38
CA ASN A 32 -2.38 21.86 8.17
C ASN A 32 -2.93 20.89 7.12
N ASP A 33 -3.35 19.68 7.52
CA ASP A 33 -3.91 18.69 6.59
C ASP A 33 -5.25 19.18 6.05
N ASP A 34 -6.10 19.74 6.92
CA ASP A 34 -7.38 20.36 6.55
C ASP A 34 -7.19 21.50 5.53
N MET A 35 -6.18 22.34 5.75
CA MET A 35 -5.81 23.39 4.79
C MET A 35 -5.35 22.79 3.46
N TYR A 36 -4.47 21.76 3.47
CA TYR A 36 -3.98 21.14 2.24
C TYR A 36 -5.11 20.51 1.43
N MET A 37 -6.03 19.78 2.06
CA MET A 37 -7.17 19.16 1.40
C MET A 37 -8.18 20.18 0.84
N ARG A 38 -8.29 21.36 1.47
CA ARG A 38 -9.17 22.43 0.99
C ARG A 38 -8.58 23.21 -0.19
N GLU A 39 -7.28 23.47 -0.15
CA GLU A 39 -6.63 24.44 -1.05
C GLU A 39 -5.88 23.82 -2.22
N TYR A 40 -5.49 22.55 -2.13
CA TYR A 40 -4.73 21.86 -3.17
C TYR A 40 -5.47 20.64 -3.71
N PRO A 41 -5.20 20.23 -4.97
CA PRO A 41 -5.78 19.01 -5.54
C PRO A 41 -5.36 17.78 -4.73
N TRP A 42 -6.32 16.91 -4.43
CA TRP A 42 -6.08 15.64 -3.75
C TRP A 42 -6.96 14.54 -4.34
N THR A 43 -6.54 13.30 -4.10
CA THR A 43 -7.29 12.09 -4.46
C THR A 43 -6.94 10.98 -3.46
N THR A 44 -7.73 9.92 -3.42
CA THR A 44 -7.41 8.69 -2.71
C THR A 44 -6.77 7.66 -3.66
N LEU A 45 -6.00 6.73 -3.09
CA LEU A 45 -5.40 5.60 -3.81
C LEU A 45 -5.80 4.29 -3.10
N LYS A 46 -5.96 3.21 -3.86
CA LYS A 46 -6.16 1.87 -3.29
C LYS A 46 -4.81 1.34 -2.81
N CYS A 47 -4.62 1.28 -1.49
CA CYS A 47 -3.38 0.85 -0.84
C CYS A 47 -3.49 -0.56 -0.23
N THR A 48 -4.42 -1.39 -0.71
CA THR A 48 -4.76 -2.70 -0.13
C THR A 48 -4.94 -3.76 -1.23
N GLY A 49 -4.90 -5.03 -0.84
CA GLY A 49 -5.13 -6.17 -1.73
C GLY A 49 -4.20 -6.20 -2.93
N ASN A 50 -4.73 -6.64 -4.07
CA ASN A 50 -3.93 -6.82 -5.30
C ASN A 50 -3.31 -5.50 -5.81
N ALA A 51 -3.88 -4.34 -5.45
CA ALA A 51 -3.33 -3.04 -5.81
C ALA A 51 -1.94 -2.79 -5.20
N VAL A 52 -1.65 -3.41 -4.05
CA VAL A 52 -0.32 -3.40 -3.43
C VAL A 52 0.39 -4.76 -3.47
N GLY A 53 -0.03 -5.62 -4.39
CA GLY A 53 0.61 -6.90 -4.66
C GLY A 53 0.43 -7.97 -3.58
N VAL A 54 -0.48 -7.78 -2.63
CA VAL A 54 -0.86 -8.78 -1.62
C VAL A 54 -2.21 -9.42 -2.00
N PRO A 55 -2.61 -10.55 -1.39
CA PRO A 55 -3.89 -11.19 -1.72
C PRO A 55 -5.08 -10.24 -1.53
N GLU A 56 -6.08 -10.36 -2.39
CA GLU A 56 -7.30 -9.52 -2.30
C GLU A 56 -7.95 -9.65 -0.90
N GLY A 57 -8.43 -8.52 -0.38
CA GLY A 57 -8.98 -8.43 0.98
C GLY A 57 -7.93 -8.23 2.08
N THR A 58 -6.63 -8.33 1.77
CA THR A 58 -5.57 -8.02 2.74
C THR A 58 -5.41 -6.52 2.89
N GLN A 59 -5.27 -6.05 4.13
CA GLN A 59 -5.11 -4.62 4.47
C GLN A 59 -3.88 -3.96 3.82
N GLY A 60 -2.84 -4.72 3.47
CA GLY A 60 -1.55 -4.19 3.03
C GLY A 60 -0.60 -4.01 4.21
N GLY A 61 0.39 -3.11 4.06
CA GLY A 61 1.39 -2.83 5.10
C GLY A 61 2.48 -1.87 4.62
N SER A 62 3.37 -1.46 5.53
CA SER A 62 4.43 -0.49 5.23
C SER A 62 5.39 -1.01 4.16
N GLU A 63 5.81 -2.28 4.22
CA GLU A 63 6.71 -2.90 3.23
C GLU A 63 6.13 -2.89 1.81
N PRO A 64 4.97 -3.51 1.52
CA PRO A 64 4.41 -3.50 0.16
C PRO A 64 4.07 -2.08 -0.32
N GLY A 65 3.65 -1.19 0.59
CA GLY A 65 3.36 0.21 0.28
C GLY A 65 4.61 0.99 -0.18
N HIS A 66 5.68 0.97 0.61
CA HIS A 66 6.93 1.68 0.26
C HIS A 66 7.57 1.11 -0.99
N LEU A 67 7.53 -0.22 -1.16
CA LEU A 67 8.11 -0.88 -2.31
C LEU A 67 7.43 -0.46 -3.62
N ILE A 68 6.10 -0.43 -3.63
CA ILE A 68 5.33 -0.07 -4.83
C ILE A 68 5.39 1.43 -5.13
N MET A 69 5.37 2.28 -4.11
CA MET A 69 5.59 3.72 -4.28
C MET A 69 6.96 3.99 -4.90
N GLY A 70 8.01 3.33 -4.41
CA GLY A 70 9.36 3.46 -4.96
C GLY A 70 9.51 2.86 -6.36
N ALA A 71 8.78 1.80 -6.67
CA ALA A 71 8.87 1.10 -7.95
C ALA A 71 8.00 1.70 -9.06
N GLY A 72 6.94 2.45 -8.72
CA GLY A 72 5.99 2.99 -9.69
C GLY A 72 5.16 1.92 -10.42
N ARG A 73 5.06 0.71 -9.87
CA ARG A 73 4.28 -0.42 -10.42
C ARG A 73 3.95 -1.43 -9.33
N VAL A 74 2.91 -2.25 -9.57
CA VAL A 74 2.57 -3.37 -8.67
C VAL A 74 3.71 -4.38 -8.64
N ILE A 75 4.12 -4.76 -7.42
CA ILE A 75 5.09 -5.82 -7.17
C ILE A 75 4.40 -6.88 -6.32
N TRP A 76 4.23 -8.08 -6.88
CA TRP A 76 3.62 -9.21 -6.19
C TRP A 76 4.49 -9.64 -5.00
N GLN A 77 3.88 -9.61 -3.83
CA GLN A 77 4.52 -9.98 -2.57
C GLN A 77 4.64 -11.50 -2.47
N PRO A 78 5.62 -12.02 -1.71
CA PRO A 78 5.85 -13.46 -1.58
C PRO A 78 4.59 -14.26 -1.23
N LEU A 79 3.74 -13.74 -0.34
CA LEU A 79 2.48 -14.39 0.04
C LEU A 79 1.56 -14.64 -1.17
N GLU A 80 1.38 -13.63 -2.03
CA GLU A 80 0.54 -13.74 -3.22
C GLU A 80 1.18 -14.60 -4.31
N VAL A 81 2.51 -14.51 -4.46
CA VAL A 81 3.27 -15.37 -5.38
C VAL A 81 3.16 -16.84 -4.99
N ILE A 82 3.32 -17.16 -3.70
CA ILE A 82 3.20 -18.53 -3.18
C ILE A 82 1.77 -19.02 -3.32
N ARG A 83 0.76 -18.21 -2.98
CA ARG A 83 -0.65 -18.55 -3.16
C ARG A 83 -0.94 -18.95 -4.61
N ARG A 84 -0.56 -18.11 -5.58
CA ARG A 84 -0.78 -18.40 -7.00
C ARG A 84 -0.09 -19.66 -7.46
N ALA A 85 1.14 -19.89 -7.00
CA ALA A 85 1.88 -21.10 -7.31
C ALA A 85 1.20 -22.36 -6.74
N ILE A 86 0.54 -22.27 -5.59
CA ILE A 86 -0.26 -23.38 -5.03
C ILE A 86 -1.53 -23.58 -5.86
N GLU A 87 -2.22 -22.50 -6.22
CA GLU A 87 -3.46 -22.54 -7.02
C GLU A 87 -3.23 -23.11 -8.43
N ASP A 88 -2.11 -22.80 -9.08
CA ASP A 88 -1.75 -23.32 -10.42
C ASP A 88 -0.92 -24.62 -10.38
N ALA A 89 -0.74 -25.20 -9.18
CA ALA A 89 0.07 -26.37 -8.89
C ALA A 89 1.57 -26.27 -9.24
N SER A 90 2.08 -25.13 -9.75
CA SER A 90 3.51 -24.94 -10.04
C SER A 90 4.39 -24.97 -8.79
N PHE A 91 3.82 -24.67 -7.62
CA PHE A 91 4.50 -24.81 -6.33
C PHE A 91 5.00 -26.25 -6.13
N TYR A 92 4.17 -27.24 -6.48
CA TYR A 92 4.51 -28.65 -6.32
C TYR A 92 5.53 -29.15 -7.33
N GLU A 93 5.88 -28.34 -8.34
CA GLU A 93 6.92 -28.65 -9.34
C GLU A 93 8.31 -28.09 -8.98
N LYS A 94 8.41 -27.29 -7.90
CA LYS A 94 9.68 -26.71 -7.44
C LYS A 94 10.63 -27.79 -6.94
N LYS A 95 11.79 -27.90 -7.59
CA LYS A 95 12.82 -28.91 -7.29
C LYS A 95 13.35 -28.76 -5.86
N GLU A 96 13.42 -27.53 -5.37
CA GLU A 96 13.89 -27.18 -4.02
C GLU A 96 13.03 -27.82 -2.92
N PHE A 97 11.81 -28.26 -3.22
CA PHE A 97 10.91 -28.91 -2.28
C PHE A 97 10.71 -30.42 -2.55
N LYS A 98 11.34 -30.98 -3.58
CA LYS A 98 11.18 -32.39 -4.00
C LYS A 98 12.20 -33.36 -3.41
N ASP A 99 13.04 -32.93 -2.47
CA ASP A 99 14.07 -33.78 -1.85
C ASP A 99 13.55 -34.52 -0.61
N THR A 100 13.00 -35.73 -0.82
CA THR A 100 13.07 -36.91 0.08
C THR A 100 12.82 -38.19 -0.71
#